data_AF-A0A2V5MAE4-F1
#
_entry.id   AF-A0A2V5MAE4-F1
#
_cell.length_a   1.000
_cell.length_b   1.000
_cell.length_c   1.000
_cell.angle_alpha   90.00
_cell.angle_beta   90.00
_cell.angle_gamma   90.00
#
_symmetry.space_group_name_H-M   'P 1'
#
loop_
_entity.id
_entity.type
_entity.pdbx_description
1 polymer ?
#
loop_
_entity_poly.entity_id
_entity_poly.type
_entity_poly.pdbx_seq_one_letter_code
_entity_poly.pdbx_strand_id
1 'polypeptide(L)' 'IKDRFDFPKQSTRAEVMRRYRLVFEHDRAGRLVEAHEFEHLVIARERFDPVLLDELLRDVASIVKIDDDNV' A
#
# COMPACT_ATOMS: atom_id res chain seq x y z
N ILE A 1 0.24 -1.26 1.94
CA ILE A 1 -0.52 -1.53 3.19
C ILE A 1 0.37 -1.22 4.36
N LYS A 2 -0.11 -0.47 5.36
CA LYS A 2 0.65 -0.10 6.57
C LYS A 2 1.17 -1.32 7.33
N ASP A 3 2.34 -1.17 7.95
CA ASP A 3 2.97 -2.22 8.75
C ASP A 3 2.25 -2.41 10.08
N ARG A 4 1.73 -1.30 10.63
CA ARG A 4 0.91 -1.28 11.84
C ARG A 4 -0.36 -0.48 11.58
N PHE A 5 -1.47 -0.95 12.16
CA PHE A 5 -2.72 -0.22 12.14
C PHE A 5 -2.93 0.44 13.50
N ASP A 6 -3.35 1.70 13.48
CA ASP A 6 -3.61 2.45 14.70
C ASP A 6 -4.82 1.86 15.45
N PHE A 7 -4.74 1.87 16.78
CA PHE A 7 -5.88 1.50 17.63
C PHE A 7 -7.09 2.38 17.30
N PRO A 8 -8.32 1.85 17.23
CA PRO A 8 -8.77 0.51 17.65
C PRO A 8 -8.74 -0.58 16.57
N LYS A 9 -8.12 -0.34 15.41
CA LYS A 9 -8.16 -1.32 14.32
C LYS A 9 -7.30 -2.54 14.67
N GLN A 10 -7.97 -3.66 14.92
CA GLN A 10 -7.32 -4.97 15.12
C GLN A 10 -7.08 -5.74 13.81
N SER A 11 -7.33 -5.11 12.66
CA SER A 11 -7.15 -5.73 11.35
C SER A 11 -5.69 -6.09 11.11
N THR A 12 -5.44 -7.25 10.49
CA THR A 12 -4.10 -7.65 10.07
C THR A 12 -3.87 -7.35 8.60
N ARG A 13 -2.60 -7.22 8.17
CA ARG A 13 -2.24 -7.08 6.76
C ARG A 13 -2.84 -8.21 5.91
N ALA A 14 -2.81 -9.44 6.42
CA ALA A 14 -3.36 -10.61 5.75
C ALA A 14 -4.89 -10.53 5.59
N GLU A 15 -5.61 -10.03 6.60
CA GLU A 15 -7.04 -9.79 6.47
C GLU A 15 -7.38 -8.72 5.45
N VAL A 16 -6.58 -7.65 5.38
CA VAL A 16 -6.76 -6.59 4.37
C VAL A 16 -6.58 -7.19 2.97
N MET A 17 -5.48 -7.90 2.72
CA MET A 17 -5.23 -8.56 1.43
C MET A 17 -6.37 -9.51 1.04
N ARG A 18 -6.88 -10.32 1.98
CA ARG A 18 -8.03 -11.21 1.72
C ARG A 18 -9.28 -10.45 1.29
N ARG A 19 -9.56 -9.28 1.89
CA ARG A 19 -10.72 -8.45 1.52
C ARG A 19 -10.56 -7.83 0.12
N TYR A 20 -9.37 -7.35 -0.24
CA TYR A 20 -9.10 -6.87 -1.60
C TYR A 20 -9.30 -7.97 -2.64
N ARG A 21 -8.78 -9.17 -2.38
CA ARG A 21 -8.97 -10.34 -3.25
C ARG A 21 -10.44 -10.72 -3.42
N LEU A 22 -11.22 -10.71 -2.34
CA LEU A 22 -12.67 -10.97 -2.40
C LEU A 22 -13.39 -9.96 -3.31
N VAL A 23 -13.09 -8.67 -3.16
CA VAL A 23 -13.66 -7.62 -4.03
C VAL A 23 -13.20 -7.78 -5.48
N PHE A 24 -12.01 -8.31 -5.70
CA PHE A 24 -11.50 -8.56 -7.04
C PHE A 24 -12.23 -9.71 -7.74
N GLU A 25 -12.48 -10.81 -7.02
CA GLU A 25 -13.12 -12.03 -7.53
C GLU A 25 -14.64 -11.91 -7.71
N HIS A 26 -15.29 -10.95 -7.04
CA HIS A 26 -16.74 -10.75 -7.12
C HIS A 26 -17.15 -9.65 -8.10
N ASP A 27 -18.32 -9.84 -8.74
CA ASP A 27 -18.95 -8.81 -9.58
C ASP A 27 -19.17 -7.52 -8.78
N ARG A 28 -18.65 -6.43 -9.34
CA ARG A 28 -18.53 -5.12 -8.69
C ARG A 28 -19.78 -4.27 -8.85
N ALA A 29 -20.72 -4.67 -9.72
CA ALA A 29 -21.99 -3.97 -9.99
C ALA A 29 -21.87 -2.43 -10.12
N GLY A 30 -20.70 -1.93 -10.57
CA GLY A 30 -20.37 -0.50 -10.66
C GLY A 30 -20.16 0.25 -9.33
N ARG A 31 -20.13 -0.42 -8.17
CA ARG A 31 -20.02 0.21 -6.84
C ARG A 31 -18.60 0.22 -6.25
N LEU A 32 -17.68 -0.52 -6.86
CA LEU A 32 -16.29 -0.66 -6.39
C LEU A 32 -15.33 -0.31 -7.53
N VAL A 33 -14.32 0.49 -7.19
CA VAL A 33 -13.27 0.91 -8.12
C VAL A 33 -12.37 -0.28 -8.46
N GLU A 34 -11.93 -0.36 -9.71
CA GLU A 34 -10.95 -1.36 -10.14
C GLU A 34 -9.58 -1.09 -9.51
N ALA A 35 -8.99 -2.13 -8.91
CA ALA A 35 -7.65 -2.09 -8.34
C ALA A 35 -6.73 -2.98 -9.14
N HIS A 36 -5.52 -2.48 -9.40
CA HIS A 36 -4.42 -3.25 -10.00
C HIS A 36 -3.36 -3.50 -8.94
N GLU A 37 -2.93 -4.75 -8.81
CA GLU A 37 -1.85 -5.13 -7.91
C GLU A 37 -0.51 -4.99 -8.64
N PHE A 38 0.46 -4.40 -7.95
CA PHE A 38 1.84 -4.26 -8.43
C PHE A 38 2.78 -4.79 -7.36
N GLU A 39 3.88 -5.40 -7.81
CA GLU A 39 4.97 -5.87 -6.95
C GLU A 39 6.29 -5.26 -7.42
N HIS A 40 7.16 -4.91 -6.47
CA HIS A 40 8.49 -4.33 -6.73
C HIS A 40 8.44 -3.10 -7.64
N LEU A 41 7.44 -2.22 -7.43
CA LEU A 41 7.31 -0.99 -8.18
C LEU A 41 8.47 -0.07 -7.86
N VAL A 42 9.14 0.44 -8.90
CA VAL A 42 10.26 1.38 -8.78
C VAL A 42 9.80 2.74 -9.29
N ILE A 43 9.91 3.76 -8.46
CA ILE A 43 9.53 5.13 -8.81
C ILE A 43 10.71 6.05 -8.48
N ALA A 44 11.03 6.97 -9.40
CA ALA A 44 12.07 7.97 -9.18
C ALA A 44 11.78 8.80 -7.92
N ARG A 45 12.76 8.90 -7.04
CA ARG A 45 12.67 9.56 -5.72
C ARG A 45 12.26 11.02 -5.83
N GLU A 46 12.72 11.72 -6.86
CA GLU A 46 12.39 13.14 -7.13
C GLU A 46 10.89 13.40 -7.33
N ARG A 47 10.09 12.36 -7.58
CA ARG A 47 8.64 12.47 -7.78
C ARG A 47 7.85 12.44 -6.48
N PHE A 48 8.51 12.13 -5.36
CA PHE A 48 7.86 12.10 -4.05
C PHE A 48 8.00 13.44 -3.35
N ASP A 49 6.91 13.89 -2.75
CA ASP A 49 6.97 14.95 -1.75
C ASP A 49 7.81 14.45 -0.56
N PRO A 50 8.77 15.25 -0.04
CA PRO A 50 9.61 14.84 1.09
C PRO A 50 8.79 14.40 2.32
N VAL A 51 7.66 15.05 2.59
CA VAL A 51 6.79 14.72 3.73
C VAL A 51 6.14 13.35 3.51
N LEU A 52 5.71 13.06 2.28
CA LEU A 52 5.16 11.76 1.94
C LEU A 52 6.22 10.65 2.09
N LEU A 53 7.46 10.92 1.67
CA LEU A 53 8.54 9.95 1.79
C LEU A 53 8.84 9.61 3.25
N ASP A 54 8.89 10.61 4.13
CA ASP A 54 9.07 10.42 5.57
C ASP A 54 7.92 9.61 6.20
N GLU A 55 6.68 9.85 5.78
CA GLU A 55 5.52 9.06 6.22
C GLU A 55 5.61 7.61 5.74
N LEU A 56 6.03 7.39 4.49
CA LEU A 56 6.21 6.04 3.94
C LEU A 56 7.29 5.28 4.71
N LEU A 57 8.43 5.90 4.97
CA LEU A 57 9.51 5.29 5.75
C LEU A 57 9.12 5.03 7.21
N ARG A 58 8.15 5.76 7.76
CA ARG A 58 7.66 5.54 9.13
C ARG A 58 6.65 4.41 9.21
N ASP A 59 5.68 4.39 8.30
CA ASP A 59 4.48 3.57 8.44
C ASP A 59 4.52 2.27 7.60
N VAL A 60 5.37 2.20 6.57
CA VAL A 60 5.48 1.08 5.62
C VAL A 60 6.94 0.68 5.32
N ALA A 61 7.84 0.87 6.28
CA ALA A 61 9.27 0.54 6.18
C ALA A 61 9.55 -0.93 5.79
N SER A 62 8.62 -1.86 6.07
CA SER A 62 8.81 -3.27 5.72
C SER A 62 8.76 -3.56 4.22
N ILE A 63 8.17 -2.66 3.43
CA ILE A 63 7.93 -2.84 1.99
C ILE A 63 8.44 -1.69 1.11
N VAL A 64 8.79 -0.55 1.70
CA VAL A 64 9.39 0.59 0.99
C VAL A 64 10.88 0.59 1.25
N LYS A 65 11.69 0.76 0.19
CA LYS A 65 13.14 0.87 0.26
C LYS A 65 13.57 2.06 -0.57
N ILE A 66 14.60 2.78 -0.14
CA ILE A 66 15.19 3.85 -0.94
C ILE A 66 16.56 3.35 -1.39
N ASP A 67 16.80 3.42 -2.69
CA ASP A 67 18.06 3.07 -3.33
C ASP A 67 18.49 4.21 -4.25
N ASP A 68 19.64 4.82 -4.01
CA ASP A 68 20.16 6.00 -4.72
C ASP A 68 19.06 7.01 -5.10
N ASP A 69 18.58 6.93 -6.36
CA ASP A 69 17.60 7.82 -6.99
C ASP A 69 16.16 7.26 -7.05
N ASN A 70 15.89 6.10 -6.45
CA ASN A 70 14.62 5.38 -6.55
C ASN A 70 14.02 4.98 -5.19
N VAL A 71 12.70 4.78 -5.20
CA VAL A 71 11.88 4.27 -4.09
C VAL A 71 11.05 3.09 -4.57
#